data_AF-A0A9W7B1C4-F1
#
_entry.id   AF-A0A9W7B1C4-F1
#
_cell.length_a   1.000
_cell.length_b   1.000
_cell.length_c   1.000
_cell.angle_alpha   90.00
_cell.angle_beta   90.00
_cell.angle_gamma   90.00
#
_symmetry.space_group_name_H-M   'P 1'
#
loop_
_entity.id
_entity.type
_entity.pdbx_description
1 polymer ?
#
loop_
_entity_poly.entity_id
_entity_poly.type
_entity_poly.pdbx_seq_one_letter_code
_entity_poly.pdbx_strand_id
1 'polypeptide(L)'
;MSQFSGGAKPSRNEGDLARWPAPKWKGALPETNETGSPFNPHIDTYPNHLLVPIESLPLMDVHKCWLLKMTVEWGFSSPSETLRHLVFVTISESSNNKKLIFRIKRCLHCHVGARKGDHGKVEIGGVEFYRFQVEWLENVKEKCSIKSVDKCVRIICDYYMSRIKASQIESEKSTATTTTKTGVDIESEIFTMKRKHDSRVKVARLKLEGKTQDDNEVIQILSDEIQSLPTSCTPEETLAAIKKCQVGRAAATFAEANLESPEETSKRREEEEKLENTEEMKRMREVIRKTLGSVMG
;
A
#
# COMPACT_ATOMS: atom_id res chain seq x y z
N MET A 1 -41.96 20.32 -37.03
CA MET A 1 -41.86 20.25 -35.56
C MET A 1 -41.59 18.80 -35.19
N SER A 2 -40.33 18.44 -34.97
CA SER A 2 -39.93 17.07 -34.60
C SER A 2 -39.32 17.11 -33.21
N GLN A 3 -39.94 16.41 -32.26
CA GLN A 3 -39.55 16.37 -30.86
C GLN A 3 -38.45 15.32 -30.68
N PHE A 4 -37.24 15.77 -30.35
CA PHE A 4 -36.17 14.91 -29.85
C PHE A 4 -36.37 14.71 -28.35
N SER A 5 -36.74 13.50 -27.94
CA SER A 5 -36.72 13.06 -26.55
C SER A 5 -35.29 12.67 -26.16
N GLY A 6 -34.70 13.41 -25.23
CA GLY A 6 -33.41 13.11 -24.63
C GLY A 6 -33.49 11.87 -23.75
N GLY A 7 -32.86 10.77 -24.18
CA GLY A 7 -32.67 9.57 -23.38
C GLY A 7 -31.65 9.80 -22.28
N ALA A 8 -32.09 9.76 -21.02
CA ALA A 8 -31.22 9.75 -19.86
C ALA A 8 -30.36 8.47 -19.85
N LYS A 9 -29.05 8.62 -19.73
CA LYS A 9 -28.13 7.49 -19.53
C LYS A 9 -28.37 6.89 -18.14
N PRO A 10 -28.41 5.55 -17.99
CA PRO A 10 -28.49 4.93 -16.68
C PRO A 10 -27.20 5.19 -15.90
N SER A 11 -27.35 5.69 -14.67
CA SER A 11 -26.25 5.83 -13.72
C SER A 11 -25.75 4.43 -13.34
N ARG A 12 -24.46 4.16 -13.59
CA ARG A 12 -23.78 2.99 -13.02
C ARG A 12 -23.75 3.14 -11.50
N ASN A 13 -24.55 2.35 -10.80
CA ASN A 13 -24.45 2.23 -9.35
C ASN A 13 -23.13 1.52 -8.99
N GLU A 14 -22.22 2.21 -8.30
CA GLU A 14 -20.94 1.69 -7.77
C GLU A 14 -21.12 0.77 -6.53
N GLY A 15 -22.28 0.15 -6.36
CA GLY A 15 -22.67 -0.59 -5.14
C GLY A 15 -22.34 -2.09 -5.10
N ASP A 16 -21.92 -2.72 -6.20
CA ASP A 16 -21.76 -4.18 -6.31
C ASP A 16 -20.36 -4.71 -5.91
N LEU A 17 -19.68 -4.05 -4.97
CA LEU A 17 -18.37 -4.49 -4.46
C LEU A 17 -18.46 -5.45 -3.25
N ALA A 18 -19.67 -5.73 -2.74
CA ALA A 18 -19.88 -6.49 -1.50
C ALA A 18 -20.13 -8.01 -1.69
N ARG A 19 -20.16 -8.51 -2.93
CA ARG A 19 -19.89 -9.92 -3.21
C ARG A 19 -18.60 -9.95 -4.02
N TRP A 20 -17.55 -10.59 -3.48
CA TRP A 20 -16.74 -11.38 -4.38
C TRP A 20 -17.75 -12.33 -5.05
N PRO A 21 -18.07 -12.18 -6.34
CA PRO A 21 -18.98 -13.12 -6.96
C PRO A 21 -18.29 -14.46 -6.78
N ALA A 22 -18.90 -15.38 -6.01
CA ALA A 22 -18.59 -16.79 -6.15
C ALA A 22 -18.66 -17.03 -7.65
N PRO A 23 -17.52 -17.19 -8.33
CA PRO A 23 -17.58 -17.16 -9.77
C PRO A 23 -18.35 -18.44 -10.10
N LYS A 24 -19.48 -18.30 -10.81
CA LYS A 24 -20.35 -19.42 -11.17
C LYS A 24 -19.59 -20.33 -12.15
N TRP A 25 -18.56 -21.02 -11.68
CA TRP A 25 -17.84 -22.06 -12.41
C TRP A 25 -18.26 -23.41 -11.83
N LYS A 26 -19.56 -23.68 -11.88
CA LYS A 26 -20.00 -25.06 -12.03
C LYS A 26 -20.04 -25.35 -13.53
N GLY A 27 -18.88 -25.71 -14.09
CA GLY A 27 -18.79 -26.55 -15.29
C GLY A 27 -19.59 -26.15 -16.55
N ALA A 28 -19.79 -24.87 -16.83
CA ALA A 28 -20.30 -24.43 -18.13
C ALA A 28 -19.65 -23.10 -18.52
N LEU A 29 -18.92 -23.10 -19.63
CA LEU A 29 -18.52 -21.88 -20.34
C LEU A 29 -19.80 -21.06 -20.63
N PRO A 30 -19.79 -19.73 -20.40
CA PRO A 30 -20.98 -18.91 -20.60
C PRO A 30 -21.39 -18.87 -22.07
N GLU A 31 -22.66 -19.16 -22.33
CA GLU A 31 -23.33 -18.86 -23.59
C GLU A 31 -23.31 -17.35 -23.86
N THR A 32 -23.17 -17.03 -25.14
CA THR A 32 -22.91 -15.73 -25.77
C THR A 32 -23.84 -14.59 -25.34
N ASN A 33 -23.32 -13.36 -25.38
CA ASN A 33 -24.09 -12.11 -25.28
C ASN A 33 -24.48 -11.53 -26.66
N GLU A 34 -25.55 -10.72 -26.63
CA GLU A 34 -26.43 -10.26 -27.73
C GLU A 34 -25.79 -9.43 -28.87
N THR A 35 -24.46 -9.27 -28.90
CA THR A 35 -23.74 -8.67 -30.04
C THR A 35 -23.04 -9.69 -30.93
N GLY A 36 -23.19 -11.00 -30.67
CA GLY A 36 -22.69 -12.08 -31.53
C GLY A 36 -21.17 -12.12 -31.74
N SER A 37 -20.42 -11.23 -31.08
CA SER A 37 -18.97 -11.21 -31.12
C SER A 37 -18.46 -11.16 -29.68
N PRO A 38 -17.90 -12.28 -29.18
CA PRO A 38 -17.33 -12.29 -27.85
C PRO A 38 -16.19 -11.27 -27.81
N PHE A 39 -16.11 -10.53 -26.71
CA PHE A 39 -14.84 -9.93 -26.32
C PHE A 39 -13.90 -11.09 -26.02
N ASN A 40 -13.31 -11.63 -27.09
CA ASN A 40 -12.24 -12.59 -27.06
C ASN A 40 -10.99 -11.71 -26.92
N PRO A 41 -10.45 -11.47 -25.70
CA PRO A 41 -9.04 -11.10 -25.66
C PRO A 41 -8.37 -12.22 -26.46
N HIS A 42 -7.67 -11.86 -27.54
CA HIS A 42 -7.04 -12.81 -28.46
C HIS A 42 -6.05 -13.67 -27.65
N ILE A 43 -6.55 -14.68 -26.94
CA ILE A 43 -5.83 -15.57 -26.03
C ILE A 43 -5.04 -16.58 -26.87
N ASP A 44 -5.50 -16.84 -28.09
CA ASP A 44 -4.95 -17.86 -28.99
C ASP A 44 -3.70 -17.40 -29.77
N THR A 45 -3.29 -16.14 -29.66
CA THR A 45 -2.09 -15.63 -30.36
C THR A 45 -0.94 -15.20 -29.46
N TYR A 46 -1.09 -15.34 -28.13
CA TYR A 46 0.06 -15.16 -27.24
C TYR A 46 0.69 -16.52 -26.93
N PRO A 47 1.95 -16.78 -27.36
CA PRO A 47 2.74 -17.91 -26.86
C PRO A 47 3.09 -17.82 -25.36
N ASN A 48 2.36 -17.00 -24.59
CA ASN A 48 2.61 -16.67 -23.17
C ASN A 48 1.81 -17.54 -22.19
N HIS A 49 1.19 -18.64 -22.64
CA HIS A 49 0.58 -19.64 -21.76
C HIS A 49 1.60 -20.49 -21.01
N LEU A 50 2.89 -20.34 -21.34
CA LEU A 50 3.96 -20.99 -20.60
C LEU A 50 3.95 -20.50 -19.16
N LEU A 51 3.66 -21.44 -18.27
CA LEU A 51 3.88 -21.30 -16.85
C LEU A 51 5.38 -21.18 -16.61
N VAL A 52 5.76 -20.08 -15.96
CA VAL A 52 7.13 -19.80 -15.55
C VAL A 52 7.24 -20.19 -14.07
N PRO A 53 8.06 -21.19 -13.72
CA PRO A 53 8.30 -21.53 -12.33
C PRO A 53 9.06 -20.39 -11.65
N ILE A 54 8.62 -20.02 -10.45
CA ILE A 54 9.37 -19.15 -9.55
C ILE A 54 10.03 -20.05 -8.51
N GLU A 55 11.37 -20.14 -8.56
CA GLU A 55 12.17 -21.05 -7.73
C GLU A 55 11.85 -20.92 -6.23
N SER A 56 11.67 -19.69 -5.74
CA SER A 56 11.24 -19.44 -4.38
C SER A 56 10.35 -18.21 -4.29
N LEU A 57 9.20 -18.36 -3.65
CA LEU A 57 8.34 -17.25 -3.28
C LEU A 57 8.22 -17.20 -1.76
N PRO A 58 9.12 -16.48 -1.07
CA PRO A 58 9.14 -16.44 0.38
C PRO A 58 7.96 -15.61 0.90
N LEU A 59 6.92 -16.31 1.36
CA LEU A 59 5.75 -15.71 2.00
C LEU A 59 5.85 -15.83 3.51
N MET A 60 5.04 -15.06 4.23
CA MET A 60 4.91 -15.23 5.69
C MET A 60 3.93 -16.35 6.00
N ASP A 61 4.06 -16.97 7.17
CA ASP A 61 3.15 -18.04 7.61
C ASP A 61 1.69 -17.66 7.53
N VAL A 62 1.35 -16.43 7.91
CA VAL A 62 -0.04 -15.92 7.82
C VAL A 62 -0.55 -15.90 6.37
N HIS A 63 0.30 -15.59 5.40
CA HIS A 63 -0.07 -15.62 3.98
C HIS A 63 -0.22 -17.03 3.48
N LYS A 64 0.69 -17.94 3.84
CA LYS A 64 0.61 -19.36 3.48
C LYS A 64 -0.67 -19.99 4.03
N CYS A 65 -0.95 -19.82 5.32
CA CYS A 65 -2.17 -20.33 5.95
C CYS A 65 -3.44 -19.75 5.31
N TRP A 66 -3.43 -18.44 5.02
CA TRP A 66 -4.56 -17.81 4.35
C TRP A 66 -4.76 -18.33 2.92
N LEU A 67 -3.68 -18.47 2.14
CA LEU A 67 -3.76 -19.03 0.79
C LEU A 67 -4.28 -20.46 0.79
N LEU A 68 -3.77 -21.32 1.68
CA LEU A 68 -4.28 -22.70 1.82
C LEU A 68 -5.78 -22.72 2.14
N LYS A 69 -6.24 -21.84 3.04
CA LYS A 69 -7.67 -21.69 3.32
C LYS A 69 -8.45 -21.29 2.07
N MET A 70 -7.99 -20.27 1.34
CA MET A 70 -8.64 -19.80 0.11
C MET A 70 -8.63 -20.86 -1.00
N THR A 71 -7.56 -21.65 -1.12
CA THR A 71 -7.48 -22.77 -2.06
C THR A 71 -8.62 -23.76 -1.83
N VAL A 72 -8.83 -24.18 -0.57
CA VAL A 72 -9.91 -25.11 -0.21
C VAL A 72 -11.28 -24.46 -0.36
N GLU A 73 -11.46 -23.25 0.16
CA GLU A 73 -12.75 -22.56 0.20
C GLU A 73 -13.31 -22.24 -1.20
N TRP A 74 -12.42 -21.96 -2.16
CA TRP A 74 -12.78 -21.58 -3.53
C TRP A 74 -12.57 -22.72 -4.56
N GLY A 75 -12.16 -23.90 -4.11
CA GLY A 75 -12.00 -25.08 -4.97
C GLY A 75 -10.85 -24.99 -5.98
N PHE A 76 -9.78 -24.26 -5.65
CA PHE A 76 -8.57 -24.25 -6.48
C PHE A 76 -7.77 -25.54 -6.25
N SER A 77 -7.06 -26.01 -7.28
CA SER A 77 -6.24 -27.22 -7.21
C SER A 77 -5.01 -27.06 -6.31
N SER A 78 -4.49 -25.83 -6.18
CA SER A 78 -3.28 -25.55 -5.42
C SER A 78 -3.19 -24.08 -4.95
N PRO A 79 -2.37 -23.77 -3.93
CA PRO A 79 -2.04 -22.40 -3.54
C PRO A 79 -1.43 -21.57 -4.68
N SER A 80 -0.67 -22.21 -5.58
CA SER A 80 -0.12 -21.56 -6.76
C SER A 80 -1.22 -21.07 -7.70
N GLU A 81 -2.26 -21.88 -7.92
CA GLU A 81 -3.41 -21.47 -8.72
C GLU A 81 -4.18 -20.32 -8.08
N THR A 82 -4.40 -20.37 -6.76
CA THR A 82 -5.00 -19.27 -6.00
C THR A 82 -4.18 -17.97 -6.17
N LEU A 83 -2.85 -18.04 -6.06
CA LEU A 83 -1.97 -16.89 -6.28
C LEU A 83 -2.05 -16.35 -7.70
N ARG A 84 -2.02 -17.21 -8.73
CA ARG A 84 -2.22 -16.80 -10.13
C ARG A 84 -3.53 -16.05 -10.30
N HIS A 85 -4.60 -16.57 -9.70
CA HIS A 85 -5.91 -15.93 -9.77
C HIS A 85 -5.90 -14.55 -9.09
N LEU A 86 -5.34 -14.44 -7.88
CA LEU A 86 -5.22 -13.15 -7.18
C LEU A 86 -4.42 -12.13 -8.00
N VAL A 87 -3.30 -12.53 -8.61
CA VAL A 87 -2.53 -11.64 -9.49
C VAL A 87 -3.35 -11.23 -10.71
N PHE A 88 -4.08 -12.15 -11.33
CA PHE A 88 -4.96 -11.85 -12.46
C PHE A 88 -6.07 -10.84 -12.09
N VAL A 89 -6.73 -11.03 -10.94
CA VAL A 89 -7.72 -10.07 -10.43
C VAL A 89 -7.05 -8.72 -10.20
N THR A 90 -5.87 -8.68 -9.59
CA THR A 90 -5.11 -7.43 -9.36
C THR A 90 -4.76 -6.71 -10.66
N ILE A 91 -4.39 -7.45 -11.71
CA ILE A 91 -4.13 -6.89 -13.06
C ILE A 91 -5.40 -6.26 -13.63
N SER A 92 -6.58 -6.80 -13.32
CA SER A 92 -7.87 -6.35 -13.83
C SER A 92 -8.47 -5.19 -13.01
N GLU A 93 -7.90 -4.86 -11.85
CA GLU A 93 -8.34 -3.75 -11.00
C GLU A 93 -8.24 -2.39 -11.71
N SER A 94 -9.05 -1.42 -11.26
CA SER A 94 -8.96 -0.04 -11.73
C SER A 94 -7.58 0.57 -11.44
N SER A 95 -7.19 1.59 -12.20
CA SER A 95 -5.93 2.31 -11.93
C SER A 95 -5.86 2.88 -10.51
N ASN A 96 -7.01 3.31 -9.97
CA ASN A 96 -7.11 3.84 -8.62
C ASN A 96 -6.90 2.74 -7.57
N ASN A 97 -7.50 1.57 -7.76
CA ASN A 97 -7.28 0.41 -6.89
C ASN A 97 -5.83 -0.07 -6.94
N LYS A 98 -5.21 -0.13 -8.12
CA LYS A 98 -3.78 -0.49 -8.25
C LYS A 98 -2.89 0.50 -7.50
N LYS A 99 -3.17 1.81 -7.57
CA LYS A 99 -2.46 2.82 -6.76
C LYS A 99 -2.67 2.58 -5.26
N LEU A 100 -3.90 2.26 -4.83
CA LEU A 100 -4.19 1.92 -3.44
C LEU A 100 -3.39 0.69 -2.98
N ILE A 101 -3.37 -0.38 -3.79
CA ILE A 101 -2.69 -1.64 -3.49
C ILE A 101 -1.18 -1.42 -3.36
N PHE A 102 -0.52 -0.77 -4.34
CA PHE A 102 0.94 -0.78 -4.41
C PHE A 102 1.63 0.49 -3.89
N ARG A 103 0.96 1.65 -3.88
CA ARG A 103 1.56 2.92 -3.43
C ARG A 103 1.13 3.29 -2.02
N ILE A 104 -0.14 3.06 -1.68
CA ILE A 104 -0.71 3.45 -0.38
C ILE A 104 -0.55 2.32 0.62
N LYS A 105 -1.00 1.11 0.27
CA LYS A 105 -0.81 -0.07 1.13
C LYS A 105 0.60 -0.61 0.95
N ARG A 106 1.41 -0.46 1.99
CA ARG A 106 2.66 -1.22 2.15
C ARG A 106 2.33 -2.53 2.83
N CYS A 107 3.07 -3.59 2.52
CA CYS A 107 2.96 -4.88 3.22
C CYS A 107 2.89 -4.62 4.74
N LEU A 108 1.84 -5.13 5.38
CA LEU A 108 1.51 -4.87 6.78
C LEU A 108 2.67 -5.21 7.71
N HIS A 109 3.49 -6.17 7.29
CA HIS A 109 4.59 -6.74 8.05
C HIS A 109 5.94 -6.07 7.76
N CYS A 110 6.04 -5.25 6.71
CA CYS A 110 7.26 -4.49 6.42
C CYS A 110 7.33 -3.14 7.16
N HIS A 111 6.24 -2.69 7.78
CA HIS A 111 6.14 -1.33 8.33
C HIS A 111 6.17 -1.25 9.86
N VAL A 112 6.06 -2.38 10.56
CA VAL A 112 5.88 -2.40 12.02
C VAL A 112 7.19 -2.74 12.70
N GLY A 113 8.25 -1.95 12.49
CA GLY A 113 9.50 -2.02 13.26
C GLY A 113 10.17 -3.41 13.38
N ALA A 114 9.71 -4.40 12.62
CA ALA A 114 10.10 -5.78 12.76
C ALA A 114 11.53 -5.88 12.28
N ARG A 115 12.40 -6.41 13.15
CA ARG A 115 13.81 -6.56 12.80
C ARG A 115 13.91 -7.52 11.63
N LYS A 116 14.99 -7.36 10.87
CA LYS A 116 15.32 -8.26 9.76
C LYS A 116 15.52 -9.69 10.32
N GLY A 117 14.47 -10.50 10.30
CA GLY A 117 14.49 -11.87 10.84
C GLY A 117 13.25 -12.25 11.65
N ASP A 118 12.48 -11.28 12.16
CA ASP A 118 11.37 -11.54 13.09
C ASP A 118 10.13 -12.18 12.44
N HIS A 119 10.09 -12.21 11.11
CA HIS A 119 9.02 -12.86 10.38
C HIS A 119 9.60 -14.05 9.64
N GLY A 120 9.39 -15.24 10.21
CA GLY A 120 9.62 -16.51 9.54
C GLY A 120 8.98 -16.47 8.16
N LYS A 121 9.81 -16.63 7.14
CA LYS A 121 9.33 -16.78 5.77
C LYS A 121 9.31 -18.27 5.47
N VAL A 122 8.20 -18.72 4.92
CA VAL A 122 8.05 -20.09 4.47
C VAL A 122 7.95 -20.07 2.96
N GLU A 123 8.75 -20.93 2.34
CA GLU A 123 8.71 -21.13 0.91
C GLU A 123 7.43 -21.88 0.56
N ILE A 124 6.71 -21.35 -0.42
CA ILE A 124 5.72 -22.13 -1.17
C ILE A 124 6.49 -22.63 -2.39
N GLY A 125 6.90 -23.89 -2.36
CA GLY A 125 7.56 -24.54 -3.49
C GLY A 125 6.58 -24.76 -4.65
N GLY A 126 7.11 -24.78 -5.88
CA GLY A 126 6.32 -25.07 -7.08
C GLY A 126 5.28 -23.99 -7.41
N VAL A 127 5.56 -22.73 -7.08
CA VAL A 127 4.71 -21.62 -7.52
C VAL A 127 5.04 -21.30 -8.97
N GLU A 128 4.00 -21.28 -9.79
CA GLU A 128 4.11 -20.99 -11.22
C GLU A 128 3.16 -19.85 -11.57
N PHE A 129 3.65 -18.91 -12.37
CA PHE A 129 2.85 -17.82 -12.92
C PHE A 129 2.87 -17.87 -14.44
N TYR A 130 1.84 -17.33 -15.08
CA TYR A 130 1.96 -17.08 -16.52
C TYR A 130 3.03 -16.02 -16.76
N ARG A 131 3.76 -16.13 -17.88
CA ARG A 131 4.81 -15.18 -18.24
C ARG A 131 4.37 -13.72 -18.14
N PHE A 132 3.18 -13.38 -18.64
CA PHE A 132 2.66 -12.01 -18.59
C PHE A 132 2.44 -11.50 -17.15
N GLN A 133 2.14 -12.40 -16.21
CA GLN A 133 1.96 -12.05 -14.79
C GLN A 133 3.30 -11.70 -14.16
N VAL A 134 4.35 -12.48 -14.48
CA VAL A 134 5.73 -12.20 -14.02
C VAL A 134 6.20 -10.85 -14.58
N GLU A 135 6.06 -10.63 -15.89
CA GLU A 135 6.42 -9.37 -16.55
C GLU A 135 5.64 -8.19 -15.95
N TRP A 136 4.35 -8.37 -15.65
CA TRP A 136 3.55 -7.35 -14.98
C TRP A 136 4.04 -7.06 -13.55
N LEU A 137 4.35 -8.09 -12.76
CA LEU A 137 4.87 -7.94 -11.40
C LEU A 137 6.23 -7.24 -11.37
N GLU A 138 7.09 -7.51 -12.35
CA GLU A 138 8.37 -6.82 -12.52
C GLU A 138 8.17 -5.34 -12.87
N ASN A 139 7.24 -5.04 -13.77
CA ASN A 139 6.87 -3.64 -14.08
C ASN A 139 6.31 -2.90 -12.85
N VAL A 140 5.48 -3.56 -12.04
CA VAL A 140 4.97 -3.01 -10.78
C VAL A 140 6.11 -2.76 -9.79
N LYS A 141 7.05 -3.72 -9.68
CA LYS A 141 8.24 -3.63 -8.82
C LYS A 141 9.02 -2.35 -9.12
N GLU A 142 9.34 -2.12 -10.40
CA GLU A 142 10.09 -0.95 -10.86
C GLU A 142 9.30 0.35 -10.65
N LYS A 143 8.07 0.44 -11.15
CA LYS A 143 7.24 1.67 -11.11
C LYS A 143 6.86 2.13 -9.72
N CYS A 144 6.82 1.21 -8.75
CA CYS A 144 6.46 1.51 -7.36
C CYS A 144 7.67 1.38 -6.42
N SER A 145 8.88 1.19 -6.95
CA SER A 145 10.12 1.05 -6.17
C SER A 145 10.02 -0.02 -5.06
N ILE A 146 9.36 -1.13 -5.38
CA ILE A 146 9.25 -2.28 -4.48
C ILE A 146 10.52 -3.11 -4.61
N LYS A 147 11.04 -3.62 -3.49
CA LYS A 147 12.35 -4.29 -3.46
C LYS A 147 12.43 -5.54 -4.35
N SER A 148 11.33 -6.26 -4.52
CA SER A 148 11.31 -7.58 -5.14
C SER A 148 9.89 -8.03 -5.51
N VAL A 149 9.78 -8.97 -6.44
CA VAL A 149 8.50 -9.55 -6.88
C VAL A 149 7.77 -10.26 -5.73
N ASP A 150 8.49 -10.97 -4.86
CA ASP A 150 7.89 -11.61 -3.67
C ASP A 150 7.22 -10.59 -2.74
N LYS A 151 7.75 -9.36 -2.68
CA LYS A 151 7.12 -8.29 -1.90
C LYS A 151 5.86 -7.76 -2.60
N CYS A 152 5.82 -7.70 -3.93
CA CYS A 152 4.60 -7.40 -4.68
C CYS A 152 3.51 -8.43 -4.35
N VAL A 153 3.83 -9.73 -4.38
CA VAL A 153 2.84 -10.78 -4.06
C VAL A 153 2.35 -10.68 -2.62
N ARG A 154 3.23 -10.44 -1.65
CA ARG A 154 2.84 -10.23 -0.24
C ARG A 154 1.90 -9.04 -0.05
N ILE A 155 2.11 -7.95 -0.79
CA ILE A 155 1.21 -6.78 -0.79
C ILE A 155 -0.18 -7.17 -1.32
N ILE A 156 -0.23 -7.95 -2.42
CA ILE A 156 -1.49 -8.46 -2.98
C ILE A 156 -2.22 -9.33 -1.94
N CYS A 157 -1.53 -10.27 -1.29
CA CYS A 157 -2.11 -11.11 -0.24
C CYS A 157 -2.64 -10.26 0.93
N ASP A 158 -1.86 -9.30 1.44
CA ASP A 158 -2.29 -8.40 2.52
C ASP A 158 -3.55 -7.60 2.15
N TYR A 159 -3.62 -7.12 0.90
CA TYR A 159 -4.77 -6.36 0.41
C TYR A 159 -6.05 -7.21 0.41
N TYR A 160 -6.05 -8.36 -0.28
CA TYR A 160 -7.24 -9.19 -0.40
C TYR A 160 -7.62 -9.89 0.90
N MET A 161 -6.64 -10.29 1.72
CA MET A 161 -6.91 -10.80 3.07
C MET A 161 -7.66 -9.75 3.90
N SER A 162 -7.32 -8.47 3.78
CA SER A 162 -8.04 -7.42 4.49
C SER A 162 -9.41 -7.11 3.89
N ARG A 163 -9.59 -7.21 2.58
CA ARG A 163 -10.90 -7.08 1.93
C ARG A 163 -11.90 -8.10 2.46
N ILE A 164 -11.48 -9.37 2.53
CA ILE A 164 -12.33 -10.46 3.02
C ILE A 164 -12.70 -10.25 4.50
N LYS A 165 -11.75 -9.78 5.32
CA LYS A 165 -12.03 -9.43 6.73
C LYS A 165 -13.02 -8.28 6.83
N ALA A 166 -12.89 -7.25 5.98
CA ALA A 166 -13.82 -6.13 5.96
C ALA A 166 -15.25 -6.59 5.61
N SER A 167 -15.41 -7.41 4.57
CA SER A 167 -16.73 -7.93 4.17
C SER A 167 -17.37 -8.82 5.24
N GLN A 168 -16.58 -9.59 5.99
CA GLN A 168 -17.08 -10.39 7.11
C GLN A 168 -17.62 -9.49 8.23
N ILE A 169 -16.86 -8.47 8.62
CA ILE A 169 -17.29 -7.49 9.63
C ILE A 169 -18.55 -6.74 9.18
N GLU A 170 -18.65 -6.40 7.90
CA GLU A 170 -19.85 -5.77 7.31
C GLU A 170 -21.07 -6.68 7.39
N SER A 171 -20.90 -7.98 7.07
CA SER A 171 -21.98 -8.95 7.16
C SER A 171 -22.50 -9.15 8.59
N GLU A 172 -21.61 -9.14 9.59
CA GLU A 172 -21.97 -9.25 11.02
C GLU A 172 -22.63 -7.97 11.55
N LYS A 173 -22.20 -6.79 11.09
CA LYS A 173 -22.79 -5.50 11.49
C LYS A 173 -24.15 -5.24 10.85
N SER A 174 -24.38 -5.76 9.65
CA SER A 174 -25.67 -5.62 8.95
C SER A 174 -26.81 -6.30 9.71
N THR A 175 -26.51 -7.31 10.54
CA THR A 175 -27.47 -7.90 11.48
C THR A 175 -27.68 -7.08 12.76
N ALA A 176 -26.84 -6.08 13.04
CA ALA A 176 -26.82 -5.38 14.32
C ALA A 176 -27.25 -3.90 14.27
N THR A 177 -26.97 -3.12 13.22
CA THR A 177 -27.42 -1.70 13.16
C THR A 177 -27.31 -1.07 11.76
N THR A 178 -28.32 -0.29 11.37
CA THR A 178 -28.47 0.40 10.08
C THR A 178 -27.56 1.63 9.96
N THR A 179 -26.28 1.48 9.59
CA THR A 179 -25.46 2.64 9.19
C THR A 179 -24.64 2.31 7.95
N THR A 180 -24.96 2.97 6.84
CA THR A 180 -24.37 2.79 5.51
C THR A 180 -23.01 3.48 5.42
N LYS A 181 -21.93 2.78 5.78
CA LYS A 181 -20.57 3.15 5.37
C LYS A 181 -20.21 2.40 4.09
N THR A 182 -19.44 3.02 3.18
CA THR A 182 -18.96 2.32 1.97
C THR A 182 -17.84 1.35 2.35
N GLY A 183 -17.65 0.27 1.57
CA GLY A 183 -16.60 -0.71 1.85
C GLY A 183 -15.17 -0.14 1.80
N VAL A 184 -14.96 0.98 1.08
CA VAL A 184 -13.68 1.70 1.06
C VAL A 184 -13.42 2.39 2.41
N ASP A 185 -14.46 2.94 3.04
CA ASP A 185 -14.35 3.59 4.35
C ASP A 185 -14.00 2.59 5.45
N ILE A 186 -14.61 1.41 5.38
CA ILE A 186 -14.38 0.33 6.36
C ILE A 186 -12.96 -0.23 6.21
N GLU A 187 -12.47 -0.42 4.99
CA GLU A 187 -11.07 -0.77 4.76
C GLU A 187 -10.11 0.30 5.29
N SER A 188 -10.37 1.57 4.96
CA SER A 188 -9.58 2.69 5.46
C SER A 188 -9.55 2.65 6.98
N GLU A 189 -10.69 2.43 7.64
CA GLU A 189 -10.82 2.29 9.10
C GLU A 189 -10.00 1.10 9.65
N ILE A 190 -10.01 -0.07 9.02
CA ILE A 190 -9.23 -1.24 9.44
C ILE A 190 -7.71 -0.99 9.32
N PHE A 191 -7.27 -0.39 8.21
CA PHE A 191 -5.83 -0.09 8.00
C PHE A 191 -5.35 1.10 8.82
N THR A 192 -6.24 2.04 9.13
CA THR A 192 -5.95 3.18 10.00
C THR A 192 -6.11 2.83 11.47
N MET A 193 -6.85 1.79 11.87
CA MET A 193 -7.07 1.46 13.29
C MET A 193 -5.78 1.20 14.06
N LYS A 194 -4.79 0.55 13.42
CA LYS A 194 -3.44 0.36 13.99
C LYS A 194 -2.48 1.51 13.70
N ARG A 195 -2.93 2.53 12.97
CA ARG A 195 -2.16 3.70 12.52
C ARG A 195 -2.88 5.02 12.80
N LYS A 196 -3.77 5.07 13.81
CA LYS A 196 -4.59 6.27 14.12
C LYS A 196 -3.71 7.47 14.47
N HIS A 197 -2.48 7.22 14.90
CA HIS A 197 -1.46 8.20 15.26
C HIS A 197 -0.35 8.34 14.20
N ASP A 198 -0.42 7.66 13.03
CA ASP A 198 0.55 7.88 11.95
C ASP A 198 0.09 9.07 11.12
N SER A 199 0.76 10.19 11.32
CA SER A 199 0.45 11.46 10.67
C SER A 199 0.46 11.38 9.13
N ARG A 200 1.24 10.46 8.53
CA ARG A 200 1.25 10.22 7.07
C ARG A 200 -0.06 9.60 6.58
N VAL A 201 -0.69 8.76 7.39
CA VAL A 201 -1.96 8.12 7.06
C VAL A 201 -3.09 9.16 7.09
N LYS A 202 -3.04 10.10 8.04
CA LYS A 202 -3.96 11.24 8.14
C LYS A 202 -3.89 12.13 6.90
N VAL A 203 -2.67 12.47 6.46
CA VAL A 203 -2.43 13.25 5.23
C VAL A 203 -2.91 12.52 3.97
N ALA A 204 -2.61 11.22 3.84
CA ALA A 204 -3.08 10.42 2.71
C ALA A 204 -4.62 10.35 2.65
N ARG A 205 -5.29 10.27 3.81
CA ARG A 205 -6.75 10.27 3.89
C ARG A 205 -7.35 11.62 3.45
N LEU A 206 -6.78 12.72 3.90
CA LEU A 206 -7.22 14.07 3.51
C LEU A 206 -7.01 14.34 2.01
N LYS A 207 -5.92 13.82 1.42
CA LYS A 207 -5.70 13.91 -0.04
C LYS A 207 -6.70 13.04 -0.83
N LEU A 208 -7.08 11.87 -0.31
CA LEU A 208 -8.09 10.99 -0.94
C LEU A 208 -9.51 11.56 -0.83
N GLU A 209 -9.86 12.20 0.28
CA GLU A 209 -11.15 12.86 0.49
C GLU A 209 -11.29 14.17 -0.32
N GLY A 210 -10.24 14.58 -1.06
CA GLY A 210 -10.22 15.85 -1.81
C GLY A 210 -10.22 17.09 -0.92
N LYS A 211 -9.99 16.93 0.39
CA LYS A 211 -10.08 18.00 1.39
C LYS A 211 -8.80 18.82 1.53
N THR A 212 -7.69 18.36 0.96
CA THR A 212 -6.40 19.07 1.00
C THR A 212 -5.82 19.12 -0.41
N GLN A 213 -5.82 20.31 -1.02
CA GLN A 213 -5.09 20.60 -2.26
C GLN A 213 -3.78 21.36 -1.98
N ASP A 214 -3.67 22.01 -0.82
CA ASP A 214 -2.53 22.84 -0.46
C ASP A 214 -1.56 22.05 0.44
N ASP A 215 -0.29 21.98 0.02
CA ASP A 215 0.77 21.36 0.81
C ASP A 215 1.07 22.15 2.11
N ASN A 216 0.67 23.42 2.21
CA ASN A 216 0.77 24.20 3.46
C ASN A 216 -0.18 23.68 4.54
N GLU A 217 -1.38 23.24 4.17
CA GLU A 217 -2.36 22.69 5.12
C GLU A 217 -1.88 21.35 5.69
N VAL A 218 -1.21 20.55 4.85
CA VAL A 218 -0.53 19.31 5.26
C VAL A 218 0.57 19.60 6.28
N ILE A 219 1.38 20.63 6.06
CA ILE A 219 2.45 21.04 6.98
C ILE A 219 1.87 21.52 8.31
N GLN A 220 0.77 22.29 8.29
CA GLN A 220 0.12 22.77 9.51
C GLN A 220 -0.41 21.62 10.37
N ILE A 221 -1.07 20.63 9.75
CA ILE A 221 -1.60 19.45 10.49
C ILE A 221 -0.49 18.64 11.14
N LEU A 222 0.68 18.54 10.49
CA LEU A 222 1.85 17.90 11.08
C LEU A 222 2.40 18.72 12.25
N SER A 223 2.43 20.05 12.11
CA SER A 223 2.90 21.01 13.11
C SER A 223 2.07 20.97 14.39
N ASP A 224 0.74 20.99 14.29
CA ASP A 224 -0.16 21.01 15.46
C ASP A 224 -0.06 19.71 16.28
N GLU A 225 0.17 18.58 15.62
CA GLU A 225 0.33 17.28 16.29
C GLU A 225 1.65 17.21 17.07
N ILE A 226 2.71 17.86 16.57
CA ILE A 226 4.00 18.03 17.26
C ILE A 226 3.83 18.89 18.52
N GLN A 227 3.02 19.95 18.47
CA GLN A 227 2.77 20.82 19.63
C GLN A 227 2.01 20.12 20.77
N SER A 228 1.24 19.07 20.45
CA SER A 228 0.45 18.31 21.43
C SER A 228 1.23 17.24 22.20
N LEU A 229 2.48 16.97 21.80
CA LEU A 229 3.33 16.00 22.49
C LEU A 229 3.90 16.63 23.77
N PRO A 230 3.86 15.95 24.93
CA PRO A 230 4.50 16.45 26.13
C PRO A 230 6.02 16.40 25.94
N THR A 231 6.62 17.55 25.63
CA THR A 231 8.07 17.70 25.43
C THR A 231 8.68 18.60 26.50
N SER A 232 9.89 18.25 26.94
CA SER A 232 10.77 19.09 27.76
C SER A 232 11.43 20.24 26.96
N CYS A 233 11.00 20.45 25.72
CA CYS A 233 11.49 21.47 24.80
C CYS A 233 10.31 22.31 24.33
N THR A 234 10.55 23.60 24.07
CA THR A 234 9.50 24.49 23.59
C THR A 234 9.03 24.07 22.19
N PRO A 235 7.79 24.37 21.81
CA PRO A 235 7.27 24.09 20.47
C PRO A 235 8.15 24.66 19.33
N GLU A 236 8.77 25.81 19.58
CA GLU A 236 9.68 26.50 18.64
C GLU A 236 11.00 25.73 18.47
N GLU A 237 11.58 25.21 19.56
CA GLU A 237 12.78 24.36 19.52
C GLU A 237 12.51 23.04 18.79
N THR A 238 11.33 22.46 19.02
CA THR A 238 10.92 21.20 18.38
C THR A 238 10.68 21.39 16.87
N LEU A 239 10.03 22.48 16.47
CA LEU A 239 9.85 22.84 15.06
C LEU A 239 11.17 23.19 14.38
N ALA A 240 12.08 23.90 15.06
CA ALA A 240 13.42 24.19 14.55
C ALA A 240 14.25 22.89 14.37
N ALA A 241 14.14 21.95 15.31
CA ALA A 241 14.80 20.64 15.23
C ALA A 241 14.24 19.81 14.07
N ILE A 242 12.92 19.83 13.84
CA ILE A 242 12.27 19.10 12.74
C ILE A 242 12.60 19.73 11.39
N LYS A 243 12.61 21.07 11.27
CA LYS A 243 13.12 21.76 10.08
C LYS A 243 14.57 21.39 9.79
N LYS A 244 15.44 21.33 10.82
CA LYS A 244 16.82 20.83 10.68
C LYS A 244 16.93 19.33 10.34
N CYS A 245 15.88 18.54 10.54
CA CYS A 245 15.89 17.09 10.31
C CYS A 245 15.23 16.66 8.99
N GLN A 246 14.26 17.42 8.48
CA GLN A 246 13.48 17.09 7.26
C GLN A 246 14.14 17.50 5.94
N VAL A 247 15.03 18.49 5.94
CA VAL A 247 15.94 18.68 4.80
C VAL A 247 17.03 17.64 4.93
N GLY A 248 16.89 16.56 4.14
CA GLY A 248 17.83 15.44 4.13
C GLY A 248 19.25 15.99 4.09
N ARG A 249 20.05 15.65 5.11
CA ARG A 249 21.35 16.24 5.43
C ARG A 249 22.45 16.02 4.37
N ALA A 250 22.09 15.47 3.23
CA ALA A 250 22.94 15.26 2.04
C ALA A 250 22.25 15.69 0.73
N ALA A 251 21.04 16.26 0.80
CA ALA A 251 20.27 16.57 -0.38
C ALA A 251 20.80 17.85 -1.03
N ALA A 252 21.23 17.74 -2.29
CA ALA A 252 21.59 18.87 -3.14
C ALA A 252 20.52 19.98 -3.12
N THR A 253 19.27 19.61 -2.85
CA THR A 253 18.11 20.50 -2.73
C THR A 253 18.23 21.53 -1.59
N PHE A 254 19.00 21.28 -0.52
CA PHE A 254 19.19 22.27 0.55
C PHE A 254 20.18 23.37 0.14
N ALA A 255 21.30 22.99 -0.47
CA ALA A 255 22.28 23.93 -1.01
C ALA A 255 21.66 24.77 -2.14
N GLU A 256 20.86 24.13 -3.00
CA GLU A 256 20.12 24.80 -4.09
C GLU A 256 19.07 25.78 -3.56
N ALA A 257 18.35 25.45 -2.48
CA ALA A 257 17.37 26.34 -1.86
C ALA A 257 18.00 27.58 -1.22
N ASN A 258 19.21 27.46 -0.67
CA ASN A 258 19.95 28.57 -0.08
C ASN A 258 20.84 29.32 -1.09
N LEU A 259 20.86 28.87 -2.35
CA LEU A 259 21.77 29.39 -3.38
C LEU A 259 23.25 29.32 -2.95
N GLU A 260 23.61 28.32 -2.14
CA GLU A 260 24.97 28.11 -1.67
C GLU A 260 25.86 27.65 -2.82
N SER A 261 27.04 28.26 -2.95
CA SER A 261 28.08 27.72 -3.83
C SER A 261 28.59 26.35 -3.31
N PRO A 262 29.25 25.54 -4.17
CA PRO A 262 29.84 24.27 -3.74
C PRO A 262 30.85 24.43 -2.60
N GLU A 263 31.60 25.52 -2.58
CA GLU A 263 32.60 25.82 -1.54
C GLU A 263 31.93 26.18 -0.21
N GLU A 264 30.89 27.01 -0.23
CA GLU A 264 30.09 27.33 0.96
C GLU A 264 29.39 26.09 1.53
N THR A 265 28.86 25.24 0.64
CA THR A 265 28.27 23.96 1.02
C THR A 265 29.28 23.04 1.72
N SER A 266 30.52 23.00 1.20
CA SER A 266 31.59 22.20 1.79
C SER A 266 32.00 22.74 3.15
N LYS A 267 32.16 24.06 3.28
CA LYS A 267 32.52 24.72 4.54
C LYS A 267 31.45 24.53 5.61
N ARG A 268 30.17 24.71 5.27
CA ARG A 268 29.05 24.46 6.18
C ARG A 268 29.03 23.00 6.65
N ARG A 269 29.27 22.04 5.75
CA ARG A 269 29.34 20.62 6.14
C ARG A 269 30.48 20.33 7.10
N GLU A 270 31.64 20.96 6.92
CA GLU A 270 32.76 20.82 7.84
C GLU A 270 32.43 21.38 9.24
N GLU A 271 31.73 22.51 9.30
CA GLU A 271 31.26 23.12 10.56
C GLU A 271 30.17 22.26 11.24
N GLU A 272 29.23 21.72 10.47
CA GLU A 272 28.21 20.78 10.95
C GLU A 272 28.84 19.50 11.51
N GLU A 273 29.84 18.94 10.84
CA GLU A 273 30.56 17.74 11.29
C GLU A 273 31.33 18.00 12.59
N LYS A 274 31.98 19.15 12.72
CA LYS A 274 32.61 19.58 13.98
C LYS A 274 31.57 19.66 15.10
N LEU A 275 30.41 20.28 14.84
CA LEU A 275 29.35 20.44 15.83
C LEU A 275 28.71 19.10 16.22
N GLU A 276 28.47 18.22 15.25
CA GLU A 276 27.95 16.88 15.47
C GLU A 276 28.88 16.01 16.33
N ASN A 277 30.19 16.20 16.18
CA ASN A 277 31.21 15.46 16.94
C ASN A 277 31.49 16.04 18.34
N THR A 278 30.85 17.15 18.71
CA THR A 278 30.94 17.69 20.08
C THR A 278 30.36 16.72 21.12
N GLU A 279 30.93 16.72 22.32
CA GLU A 279 30.47 15.88 23.43
C GLU A 279 29.04 16.21 23.87
N GLU A 280 28.62 17.46 23.74
CA GLU A 280 27.26 17.89 24.03
C GLU A 280 26.24 17.23 23.10
N MET A 281 26.48 17.26 21.78
CA MET A 281 25.61 16.62 20.80
C MET A 281 25.59 15.09 20.95
N LYS A 282 26.72 14.48 21.32
CA LYS A 282 26.75 13.04 21.66
C LYS A 282 25.89 12.72 22.89
N ARG A 283 25.97 13.53 23.96
CA ARG A 283 25.12 13.38 25.16
C ARG A 283 23.65 13.55 24.83
N MET A 284 23.27 14.55 24.02
CA MET A 284 21.89 14.73 23.57
C MET A 284 21.38 13.52 22.78
N ARG A 285 22.18 12.99 21.83
CA ARG A 285 21.84 11.77 21.08
C ARG A 285 21.64 10.57 22.01
N GLU A 286 22.46 10.45 23.07
CA GLU A 286 22.32 9.40 24.08
C GLU A 286 21.05 9.57 24.94
N VAL A 287 20.70 10.80 25.33
CA VAL A 287 19.44 11.08 26.04
C VAL A 287 18.24 10.72 25.15
N ILE A 288 18.23 11.17 23.89
CA ILE A 288 17.18 10.81 22.93
C ILE A 288 17.07 9.28 22.77
N ARG A 289 18.21 8.59 22.65
CA ARG A 289 18.28 7.13 22.56
C ARG A 289 17.70 6.45 23.80
N LYS A 290 17.98 6.95 25.00
CA LYS A 290 17.43 6.43 26.26
C LYS A 290 15.92 6.70 26.37
N THR A 291 15.48 7.91 26.05
CA THR A 291 14.07 8.34 26.20
C THR A 291 13.14 7.68 25.20
N LEU A 292 13.56 7.54 23.94
CA LEU A 292 12.76 6.88 22.92
C LEU A 292 12.82 5.35 23.01
N GLY A 293 13.61 4.81 23.96
CA GLY A 293 14.02 3.42 23.99
C GLY A 293 14.97 3.11 22.82
N SER A 294 15.78 2.06 22.96
CA SER A 294 16.61 1.60 21.85
C SER A 294 15.74 1.03 20.72
N VAL A 295 15.22 1.91 19.87
CA VAL A 295 14.54 1.56 18.61
C VAL A 295 15.59 1.22 17.52
N MET A 296 16.89 1.32 17.84
CA MET A 296 18.03 0.96 16.99
C MET A 296 18.90 -0.13 17.64
N GLY A 297 18.29 -1.26 17.96
CA GLY A 297 18.96 -2.56 18.05
C GLY A 297 18.40 -3.47 16.98
#